data_AF-A0A925VGZ3-F1
#
_entry.id   AF-A0A925VGZ3-F1
#
_cell.length_a   1.000
_cell.length_b   1.000
_cell.length_c   1.000
_cell.angle_alpha   90.00
_cell.angle_beta   90.00
_cell.angle_gamma   90.00
#
_symmetry.space_group_name_H-M   'P 1'
#
loop_
_entity.id
_entity.type
_entity.pdbx_description
1 polymer ?
#
loop_
_entity_poly.entity_id
_entity_poly.type
_entity_poly.pdbx_seq_one_letter_code
_entity_poly.pdbx_strand_id
1 'polypeptide(L)'
;MTSQGQVDPSPTVVSGEVTCALTGKPMQAEEAYWAPPLITARSLVSAVVKNAVRTPSNLGHVLFEEQPNVPYHPEARQLLASRRTAEQLKLLLILLAVAAVIVLPLFWFALG
;
A
#
# COMPACT_ATOMS: atom_id res chain seq x y z
N MET A 1 23.80 33.34 11.22
CA MET A 1 22.48 33.20 10.57
C MET A 1 22.72 32.80 9.12
N THR A 2 22.83 31.50 8.84
CA THR A 2 23.02 30.94 7.50
C THR A 2 21.74 30.22 7.11
N SER A 3 21.03 30.79 6.14
CA SER A 3 19.83 30.21 5.54
C SER A 3 20.26 29.02 4.68
N GLN A 4 20.02 27.80 5.16
CA GLN A 4 20.13 26.60 4.34
C GLN A 4 18.91 26.53 3.44
N GLY A 5 19.12 26.71 2.14
CA GLY A 5 18.11 26.53 1.11
C GLY A 5 17.63 25.08 1.14
N GLN A 6 16.33 24.92 1.38
CA GLN A 6 15.61 23.67 1.30
C GLN A 6 15.60 23.22 -0.17
N VAL A 7 16.29 22.12 -0.47
CA VAL A 7 16.17 21.44 -1.77
C VAL A 7 14.87 20.67 -1.72
N ASP A 8 13.78 21.30 -2.17
CA ASP A 8 12.54 20.58 -2.46
C ASP A 8 12.85 19.49 -3.50
N PRO A 9 12.48 18.21 -3.28
CA PRO A 9 12.67 17.17 -4.28
C PRO A 9 11.80 17.51 -5.49
N SER A 10 12.44 17.98 -6.57
CA SER A 10 11.77 18.17 -7.84
C SER A 10 11.13 16.85 -8.28
N PRO A 11 9.87 16.85 -8.74
CA PRO A 11 9.21 15.64 -9.19
C PRO A 11 10.01 15.02 -10.33
N THR A 12 10.35 13.74 -10.20
CA THR A 12 11.00 12.98 -11.27
C THR A 12 10.04 12.92 -12.46
N VAL A 13 10.23 13.82 -13.43
CA VAL A 13 9.47 13.79 -14.68
C VAL A 13 10.01 12.62 -15.49
N VAL A 14 9.28 11.51 -15.46
CA VAL A 14 9.51 10.39 -16.37
C VAL A 14 8.98 10.83 -17.72
N SER A 15 9.84 10.95 -18.74
CA SER A 15 9.44 11.24 -20.12
C SER A 15 9.48 9.95 -20.94
N GLY A 16 8.42 9.67 -21.70
CA GLY A 16 8.32 8.49 -22.56
C GLY A 16 7.09 7.62 -22.31
N GLU A 17 7.13 6.40 -22.85
CA GLU A 17 6.04 5.42 -22.73
C GLU A 17 6.12 4.70 -21.38
N VAL A 18 5.00 4.69 -20.64
CA VAL A 18 4.84 4.00 -19.35
C VAL A 18 3.67 3.02 -19.41
N THR A 19 3.69 2.03 -18.51
CA THR A 19 2.64 1.01 -18.45
C THR A 19 1.76 1.19 -17.23
N CYS A 20 0.45 1.18 -17.42
CA CYS A 20 -0.52 1.29 -16.33
C CYS A 20 -0.35 0.14 -15.33
N ALA A 21 -0.07 0.47 -14.06
CA ALA A 21 0.14 -0.51 -13.00
C ALA A 21 -1.10 -1.38 -12.70
N LEU A 22 -2.30 -0.93 -13.10
CA LEU A 22 -3.54 -1.69 -12.88
C LEU A 22 -3.95 -2.58 -14.07
N THR A 23 -3.79 -2.08 -15.30
CA THR A 23 -4.36 -2.70 -16.50
C THR A 23 -3.31 -3.21 -17.47
N GLY A 24 -2.04 -2.84 -17.31
CA GLY A 24 -0.97 -3.18 -18.25
C GLY A 24 -1.01 -2.40 -19.56
N LYS A 25 -1.93 -1.44 -19.72
CA LYS A 25 -2.06 -0.64 -20.95
C LYS A 25 -0.88 0.35 -21.07
N PRO A 26 -0.22 0.45 -22.24
CA PRO A 26 0.77 1.50 -22.50
C PRO A 26 0.11 2.88 -22.62
N MET A 27 0.82 3.93 -22.20
CA MET A 27 0.42 5.33 -22.32
C MET A 27 1.64 6.25 -22.21
N GLN A 28 1.46 7.51 -22.57
CA GLN A 28 2.49 8.52 -22.37
C GLN A 28 2.57 8.91 -20.89
N ALA A 29 3.79 9.10 -20.38
CA ALA A 29 4.02 9.44 -18.98
C ALA A 29 3.38 10.77 -18.57
N GLU A 30 3.25 11.70 -19.51
CA GLU A 30 2.60 13.00 -19.33
C GLU A 30 1.09 12.87 -19.11
N GLU A 31 0.48 11.80 -19.63
CA GLU A 31 -0.95 11.50 -19.49
C GLU A 31 -1.23 10.62 -18.25
N ALA A 32 -0.18 10.09 -17.61
CA ALA A 32 -0.32 9.16 -16.50
C ALA A 32 -0.84 9.86 -15.24
N TYR A 33 -1.83 9.24 -14.61
CA TYR A 33 -2.26 9.58 -13.26
C TYR A 33 -1.36 8.89 -12.24
N TRP A 34 -0.49 9.67 -11.59
CA TRP A 34 0.43 9.19 -10.56
C TRP A 34 -0.25 9.11 -9.20
N ALA A 35 -0.34 7.90 -8.65
CA ALA A 35 -0.97 7.68 -7.35
C ALA A 35 -0.32 6.50 -6.62
N PRO A 36 -0.59 6.34 -5.30
CA PRO A 36 -0.05 5.23 -4.55
C PRO A 36 -0.47 3.88 -5.13
N PRO A 37 0.42 2.87 -5.11
CA PRO A 37 0.11 1.55 -5.64
C PRO A 37 -1.08 0.90 -4.93
N LEU A 38 -1.76 0.00 -5.64
CA LEU A 38 -2.84 -0.79 -5.07
C LEU A 38 -2.24 -1.89 -4.18
N ILE A 39 -2.26 -1.68 -2.86
CA ILE A 39 -1.90 -2.72 -1.91
C ILE A 39 -3.05 -3.70 -1.76
N THR A 40 -2.79 -4.97 -2.05
CA THR A 40 -3.74 -6.06 -1.83
C THR A 40 -3.58 -6.66 -0.44
N ALA A 41 -4.66 -7.19 0.13
CA ALA A 41 -4.63 -7.86 1.42
C ALA A 41 -3.60 -8.99 1.45
N ARG A 42 -3.52 -9.77 0.37
CA ARG A 42 -2.54 -10.85 0.22
C ARG A 42 -1.10 -10.33 0.20
N SER A 43 -0.83 -9.24 -0.54
CA SER A 43 0.51 -8.66 -0.60
C SER A 43 0.95 -8.12 0.76
N LEU A 44 0.04 -7.48 1.50
CA LEU A 44 0.34 -6.95 2.82
C LEU A 44 0.62 -8.07 3.82
N VAL A 45 -0.26 -9.07 3.91
CA VAL A 45 -0.07 -10.22 4.81
C VAL A 45 1.22 -10.97 4.48
N SER A 46 1.50 -11.22 3.20
CA SER A 46 2.74 -11.87 2.78
C SER A 46 3.97 -11.07 3.17
N ALA A 47 3.97 -9.75 2.92
CA ALA A 47 5.07 -8.87 3.29
C ALA A 47 5.30 -8.85 4.80
N VAL A 48 4.23 -8.76 5.60
CA VAL A 48 4.31 -8.76 7.07
C VAL A 48 4.84 -10.10 7.58
N VAL A 49 4.26 -11.22 7.17
CA VAL A 49 4.69 -12.56 7.63
C VAL A 49 6.14 -12.83 7.22
N LYS A 50 6.51 -12.50 5.98
CA LYS A 50 7.88 -12.67 5.49
C LYS A 50 8.88 -11.85 6.29
N ASN A 51 8.57 -10.58 6.59
CA ASN A 51 9.46 -9.72 7.37
C ASN A 51 9.49 -10.11 8.84
N ALA A 52 8.37 -10.53 9.43
CA ALA A 52 8.34 -11.03 10.80
C ALA A 52 9.25 -12.23 11.00
N VAL A 53 9.30 -13.14 10.02
CA VAL A 53 10.13 -14.36 10.11
C VAL A 53 11.60 -14.10 9.73
N ARG A 54 11.85 -13.32 8.68
CA ARG A 54 13.22 -13.17 8.13
C ARG A 54 13.99 -11.97 8.68
N THR A 55 13.30 -10.86 8.93
CA THR A 55 13.90 -9.56 9.25
C THR A 55 12.97 -8.77 10.17
N PRO A 56 12.73 -9.25 11.40
CA PRO A 56 11.72 -8.67 12.30
C PRO A 56 12.02 -7.22 12.67
N SER A 57 13.30 -6.81 12.69
CA SER A 57 13.71 -5.42 12.94
C SER A 57 13.23 -4.43 11.87
N ASN A 58 12.91 -4.90 10.66
CA ASN A 58 12.44 -4.06 9.55
C ASN A 58 10.92 -4.00 9.40
N LEU A 59 10.15 -4.66 10.28
CA LEU A 59 8.67 -4.68 10.20
C LEU A 59 8.06 -3.27 10.21
N GLY A 60 8.55 -2.40 11.09
CA GLY A 60 8.05 -1.02 11.18
C GLY A 60 8.31 -0.24 9.90
N HIS A 61 9.50 -0.40 9.31
CA HIS A 61 9.84 0.26 8.05
C HIS A 61 8.90 -0.21 6.92
N VAL A 62 8.71 -1.52 6.77
CA VAL A 62 7.85 -2.08 5.72
C VAL A 62 6.37 -1.69 5.86
N LEU A 63 5.88 -1.48 7.09
CA LEU A 63 4.50 -1.12 7.36
C LEU A 63 4.21 0.38 7.22
N PHE A 64 5.19 1.23 7.52
CA PHE A 64 5.00 2.68 7.62
C PHE A 64 5.74 3.50 6.57
N GLU A 65 6.58 2.87 5.75
CA GLU A 65 7.25 3.55 4.64
C GLU A 65 6.26 3.94 3.55
N GLU A 66 6.39 5.19 3.09
CA GLU A 66 5.56 5.71 2.01
C GLU A 66 5.94 5.04 0.69
N GLN A 67 4.95 4.47 0.00
CA GLN A 67 5.20 3.75 -1.23
C GLN A 67 5.30 4.72 -2.41
N PRO A 68 6.28 4.52 -3.31
CA PRO A 68 6.43 5.38 -4.48
C PRO A 68 5.20 5.31 -5.38
N ASN A 69 4.75 6.47 -5.87
CA ASN A 69 3.61 6.54 -6.79
C ASN A 69 3.91 5.76 -8.08
N VAL A 70 2.88 5.10 -8.60
CA VAL A 70 2.94 4.34 -9.84
C VAL A 70 1.98 4.92 -10.89
N PRO A 71 2.27 4.74 -12.18
CA PRO A 71 1.46 5.34 -13.24
C PRO A 71 0.17 4.54 -13.46
N TYR A 72 -0.96 5.26 -13.51
CA TYR A 72 -2.27 4.73 -13.87
C TYR A 72 -2.87 5.44 -15.07
N HIS A 73 -3.60 4.71 -15.91
CA HIS A 73 -4.37 5.32 -16.99
C HIS A 73 -5.53 6.15 -16.40
N PRO A 74 -5.85 7.35 -16.89
CA PRO A 74 -6.93 8.19 -16.37
C PRO A 74 -8.30 7.48 -16.29
N GLU A 75 -8.61 6.65 -17.29
CA GLU A 75 -9.84 5.83 -17.33
C GLU A 75 -9.88 4.76 -16.22
N ALA A 76 -8.72 4.33 -15.71
CA ALA A 76 -8.63 3.30 -14.68
C ALA A 76 -8.95 3.84 -13.27
N ARG A 77 -9.18 5.15 -13.10
CA ARG A 77 -9.44 5.76 -11.78
C ARG A 77 -10.63 5.15 -11.04
N GLN A 78 -11.76 4.94 -11.73
CA GLN A 78 -12.94 4.33 -11.09
C GLN A 78 -12.69 2.87 -10.71
N LEU A 79 -11.99 2.13 -11.58
CA LEU A 79 -11.60 0.74 -11.30
C LEU A 79 -10.60 0.65 -10.14
N LEU A 80 -9.68 1.60 -10.04
CA LEU A 80 -8.73 1.69 -8.94
C LEU A 80 -9.45 1.95 -7.62
N ALA A 81 -10.39 2.90 -7.60
CA ALA A 81 -11.19 3.20 -6.41
C ALA A 81 -12.00 1.98 -5.94
N SER A 82 -12.70 1.30 -6.85
CA SER A 82 -13.51 0.12 -6.49
C SER A 82 -12.65 -1.04 -5.98
N ARG A 83 -11.48 -1.29 -6.60
CA ARG A 83 -10.53 -2.29 -6.11
C ARG A 83 -9.94 -1.91 -4.76
N ARG A 84 -9.61 -0.64 -4.51
CA ARG A 84 -9.13 -0.17 -3.19
C ARG A 84 -10.16 -0.45 -2.11
N THR A 85 -11.42 -0.10 -2.32
CA THR A 85 -12.49 -0.36 -1.34
C THR A 85 -12.64 -1.85 -1.06
N ALA A 86 -12.58 -2.70 -2.09
CA ALA A 86 -12.66 -4.14 -1.92
C ALA A 86 -11.46 -4.70 -1.14
N GLU A 87 -10.24 -4.25 -1.44
CA GLU A 87 -9.04 -4.68 -0.70
C GLU A 87 -9.04 -4.15 0.75
N GLN A 88 -9.51 -2.93 0.99
CA GLN A 88 -9.68 -2.37 2.34
C GLN A 88 -10.69 -3.16 3.17
N LEU A 89 -11.81 -3.57 2.57
CA LEU A 89 -12.79 -4.42 3.25
C LEU A 89 -12.18 -5.78 3.62
N LYS A 90 -11.39 -6.39 2.73
CA LYS A 90 -10.67 -7.64 3.02
C LYS A 90 -9.71 -7.45 4.19
N LEU A 91 -8.93 -6.37 4.19
CA LEU A 91 -8.02 -6.04 5.28
C LEU A 91 -8.75 -5.86 6.61
N LEU A 92 -9.89 -5.16 6.61
CA LEU A 92 -10.72 -4.99 7.79
C LEU A 92 -11.22 -6.33 8.33
N LEU A 93 -11.71 -7.21 7.46
CA LEU A 93 -12.18 -8.54 7.86
C LEU A 93 -11.05 -9.40 8.43
N ILE A 94 -9.86 -9.35 7.83
CA ILE A 94 -8.67 -10.06 8.36
C ILE A 94 -8.32 -9.51 9.75
N LEU A 95 -8.30 -8.19 9.92
CA LEU A 95 -8.01 -7.57 11.21
C LEU A 95 -9.04 -7.97 12.27
N LEU A 96 -10.33 -7.97 11.93
CA LEU A 96 -11.41 -8.40 12.81
C LEU A 96 -11.26 -9.88 13.21
N ALA A 97 -10.91 -10.75 12.26
CA ALA A 97 -10.67 -12.16 12.52
C ALA A 97 -9.49 -12.35 13.49
N VAL A 98 -8.37 -11.63 13.29
CA VAL A 98 -7.22 -11.65 14.20
C VAL A 98 -7.61 -11.17 15.60
N ALA A 99 -8.37 -10.09 15.70
CA ALA A 99 -8.86 -9.58 16.97
C ALA A 99 -9.77 -10.60 17.68
N ALA A 100 -10.70 -11.23 16.96
CA ALA A 100 -11.58 -12.25 17.51
C ALA A 100 -10.79 -13.47 18.05
N VAL A 101 -9.77 -13.92 17.32
CA VAL A 101 -8.88 -15.02 17.74
C VAL A 101 -8.12 -14.70 19.03
N ILE A 102 -7.81 -13.42 19.30
CA ILE A 102 -7.12 -13.00 20.52
C ILE A 102 -8.11 -12.78 21.67
N VAL A 103 -9.22 -12.08 21.41
CA VAL A 103 -10.17 -11.65 22.45
C VAL A 103 -11.01 -12.81 22.97
N LEU A 104 -11.47 -13.72 22.11
CA LEU A 104 -12.33 -14.83 22.53
C LEU A 104 -11.67 -15.76 23.56
N PRO A 105 -10.41 -16.23 23.37
CA PRO A 105 -9.73 -17.02 24.39
C PRO A 105 -9.55 -16.27 25.70
N LEU A 106 -9.14 -15.00 25.65
CA LEU A 106 -8.95 -14.20 26.86
C LEU A 106 -10.25 -14.06 27.66
N PHE A 107 -11.38 -13.85 26.97
CA PHE A 107 -12.69 -13.82 27.60
C PHE A 107 -13.06 -15.17 28.21
N TRP A 108 -12.82 -16.27 27.48
CA TRP A 108 -13.05 -17.62 27.97
C TRP A 108 -12.23 -17.92 29.24
N PHE A 109 -10.93 -17.58 29.24
CA PHE A 109 -10.04 -17.74 30.39
C PHE A 109 -10.36 -16.80 31.56
N ALA A 110 -10.97 -15.64 31.32
CA ALA A 110 -11.32 -14.70 32.37
C ALA A 110 -12.67 -15.03 33.05
N LEU A 111 -13.59 -15.68 32.35
CA LEU A 111 -14.90 -16.07 32.88
C LEU A 111 -14.98 -17.52 33.36
N GLY A 112 -14.06 -18.38 32.94
CA GLY A 112 -13.94 -19.78 33.39
C GLY A 112 -12.97 -19.92 34.55
#